data_AF-A0A7V2QV01-F1
#
_entry.id   AF-A0A7V2QV01-F1
#
_cell.length_a   1.000
_cell.length_b   1.000
_cell.length_c   1.000
_cell.angle_alpha   90.00
_cell.angle_beta   90.00
_cell.angle_gamma   90.00
#
_symmetry.space_group_name_H-M   'P 1'
#
loop_
_entity.id
_entity.type
_entity.pdbx_description
1 polymer ?
#
loop_
_entity_poly.entity_id
_entity_poly.type
_entity_poly.pdbx_seq_one_letter_code
_entity_poly.pdbx_strand_id
1 'polypeptide(L)' 'RTFLVKGSKSYFQVGGAIVYDSDPEAEYQETLDKARALIDALNTAAT' A
#
# COMPACT_ATOMS: atom_id res chain seq x y z
N ARG A 1 -6.15 -1.73 -5.38
CA ARG A 1 -6.10 -0.45 -4.63
C ARG A 1 -7.54 -0.09 -4.25
N THR A 2 -7.92 -0.37 -3.02
CA THR A 2 -9.27 -0.14 -2.50
C THR A 2 -9.13 0.26 -1.05
N PHE A 3 -9.89 1.26 -0.61
CA PHE A 3 -9.97 1.65 0.80
C PHE A 3 -11.26 1.10 1.41
N LEU A 4 -11.15 0.50 2.58
CA LEU A 4 -12.28 0.20 3.45
C LEU A 4 -12.28 1.21 4.59
N VAL A 5 -13.33 2.02 4.68
CA VAL A 5 -13.46 3.04 5.73
C VAL A 5 -14.44 2.55 6.78
N LYS A 6 -14.00 2.50 8.04
CA LYS A 6 -14.83 2.08 9.18
C LYS A 6 -14.65 3.07 10.33
N GLY A 7 -15.69 3.87 10.58
CA GLY A 7 -15.62 4.97 11.55
C GLY A 7 -14.60 6.01 11.10
N SER A 8 -13.66 6.35 11.98
CA SER A 8 -12.57 7.30 11.71
C SER A 8 -11.28 6.64 11.18
N LYS A 9 -11.33 5.37 10.75
CA LYS A 9 -10.16 4.64 10.26
C LYS A 9 -10.35 4.19 8.81
N SER A 10 -9.31 4.39 8.02
CA SER A 10 -9.19 3.89 6.65
C SER A 10 -8.21 2.72 6.62
N TYR A 11 -8.63 1.61 6.04
CA TYR A 11 -7.86 0.39 5.86
C TYR A 11 -7.61 0.17 4.38
N PHE A 12 -6.43 -0.32 4.02
CA PHE A 12 -6.11 -0.69 2.65
C PHE A 12 -5.10 -1.84 2.66
N GLN A 13 -5.07 -2.58 1.56
CA GLN A 13 -4.13 -3.68 1.37
C GLN A 13 -3.13 -3.33 0.28
N VAL A 14 -1.89 -3.75 0.50
CA VAL A 14 -0.79 -3.73 -0.47
C VAL A 14 -0.09 -5.08 -0.52
N GLY A 15 0.60 -5.34 -1.61
CA GLY A 15 1.40 -6.54 -1.82
C GLY A 15 2.01 -6.58 -3.22
N GLY A 16 2.80 -7.63 -3.45
CA GLY A 16 3.45 -7.97 -4.71
C GLY A 16 3.23 -9.44 -5.06
N ALA A 17 3.56 -9.81 -6.29
CA ALA A 17 3.52 -11.20 -6.73
C ALA A 17 4.94 -11.77 -6.63
N ILE A 18 5.09 -12.85 -5.87
CA ILE A 18 6.38 -13.52 -5.70
C ILE A 18 6.59 -14.49 -6.86
N VAL A 19 7.73 -14.38 -7.53
CA VAL A 19 8.20 -15.31 -8.56
C VAL A 19 9.45 -16.05 -8.10
N TYR A 20 9.94 -16.99 -8.90
CA TYR A 20 11.03 -17.89 -8.52
C TYR A 20 12.33 -17.14 -8.14
N ASP A 21 12.59 -16.03 -8.81
CA ASP A 21 13.79 -15.19 -8.68
C ASP A 21 13.54 -13.91 -7.86
N SER A 22 12.37 -13.78 -7.22
CA SER A 22 12.08 -12.64 -6.35
C SER A 22 13.02 -12.58 -5.16
N ASP A 23 13.49 -11.37 -4.85
CA ASP A 23 14.25 -11.08 -3.63
C ASP A 23 13.29 -10.61 -2.52
N PRO A 24 13.30 -11.24 -1.32
CA PRO A 24 12.38 -10.88 -0.25
C PRO A 24 12.42 -9.41 0.18
N GLU A 25 13.60 -8.79 0.18
CA GLU A 25 13.77 -7.40 0.60
C GLU A 25 13.24 -6.45 -0.48
N ALA A 26 13.53 -6.72 -1.74
CA ALA A 26 13.01 -5.95 -2.87
C ALA A 26 11.48 -5.98 -2.94
N GLU A 27 10.85 -7.14 -2.74
CA GLU A 27 9.39 -7.30 -2.76
C GLU A 27 8.72 -6.60 -1.56
N TYR A 28 9.39 -6.59 -0.40
CA TYR A 28 8.96 -5.82 0.75
C TYR A 28 9.00 -4.33 0.46
N GLN A 29 10.09 -3.84 -0.11
CA GLN A 29 10.23 -2.43 -0.50
C GLN A 29 9.18 -2.02 -1.54
N GLU A 30 8.92 -2.87 -2.55
CA GLU A 30 7.86 -2.62 -3.54
C GLU A 30 6.47 -2.49 -2.89
N THR A 31 6.20 -3.33 -1.89
CA THR A 31 4.96 -3.29 -1.12
C THR A 31 4.81 -1.95 -0.37
N LEU A 32 5.90 -1.43 0.22
CA LEU A 32 5.93 -0.12 0.87
C LEU A 32 5.75 1.04 -0.12
N ASP A 33 6.37 0.96 -1.30
CA ASP A 33 6.25 1.99 -2.33
C ASP A 33 4.82 2.09 -2.86
N LYS A 34 4.15 0.95 -3.05
CA LYS A 34 2.72 0.90 -3.39
C LYS A 34 1.85 1.47 -2.27
N ALA A 35 2.21 1.25 -1.00
CA ALA A 35 1.48 1.80 0.14
C ALA A 35 1.62 3.31 0.22
N ARG A 36 2.82 3.83 -0.03
CA ARG A 36 3.11 5.27 0.03
C ARG A 36 2.18 6.08 -0.87
N ALA A 37 1.98 5.64 -2.11
CA ALA A 37 1.05 6.29 -3.03
C ALA A 37 -0.40 6.34 -2.52
N LEU A 38 -0.84 5.33 -1.75
CA LEU A 38 -2.16 5.31 -1.14
C LEU A 38 -2.25 6.24 0.07
N ILE A 39 -1.20 6.32 0.88
CA ILE A 39 -1.12 7.23 2.03
C ILE A 39 -1.12 8.69 1.53
N ASP A 40 -0.35 9.01 0.50
CA ASP A 40 -0.28 10.35 -0.07
C ASP A 40 -1.64 10.81 -0.63
N ALA A 41 -2.40 9.89 -1.24
CA ALA A 41 -3.76 10.16 -1.69
C ALA A 41 -4.72 10.50 -0.53
N LEU A 42 -4.60 9.79 0.62
CA LEU A 42 -5.39 10.11 1.81
C LEU A 42 -5.02 11.47 2.41
N ASN A 43 -3.73 11.83 2.41
CA ASN A 43 -3.26 13.12 2.92
C ASN A 43 -3.72 14.29 2.05
N THR A 44 -3.73 14.11 0.72
CA THR A 44 -4.19 15.15 -0.22
C THR A 44 -5.70 15.38 -0.12
N ALA A 45 -6.49 14.34 0.18
CA ALA A 45 -7.94 14.44 0.36
C ALA A 45 -8.37 15.14 1.67
N ALA A 46 -7.46 15.34 2.62
CA ALA A 46 -7.73 15.97 3.91
C ALA A 46 -7.51 17.51 3.92
N THR A 47 -7.21 18.11 2.78
CA THR A 47 -7.04 19.58 2.60
C THR A 47 -8.20 20.16 1.82
#